data_AF-A0A522VSA8-F1
#
_entry.id   AF-A0A522VSA8-F1
#
_cell.length_a   1.000
_cell.length_b   1.000
_cell.length_c   1.000
_cell.angle_alpha   90.00
_cell.angle_beta   90.00
_cell.angle_gamma   90.00
#
_symmetry.space_group_name_H-M   'P 1'
#
loop_
_entity.id
_entity.type
_entity.pdbx_description
1 polymer ?
#
loop_
_entity_poly.entity_id
_entity_poly.type
_entity_poly.pdbx_seq_one_letter_code
_entity_poly.pdbx_strand_id
1 'polypeptide(L)'
;MHFRYRKNVVQLVRTLYNQETKKPKTEVVGRIPLTDPALTKELSSVLTSAEIAEVESWIKRQHRTTLLREELAALTLSEALDHANRWFVRQGESAEANEAAANLLPALQALRKTLKSNHLLG
;
A
#
# COMPACT_ATOMS: atom_id res chain seq x y z
N MET A 1 -21.26 0.93 -0.85
CA MET A 1 -20.33 1.61 0.09
C MET A 1 -19.35 2.48 -0.69
N HIS A 2 -18.85 3.59 -0.12
CA HIS A 2 -17.78 4.38 -0.72
C HIS A 2 -16.48 4.29 0.10
N PHE A 3 -15.35 4.09 -0.58
CA PHE A 3 -14.02 3.98 0.03
C PHE A 3 -13.25 5.29 -0.18
N ARG A 4 -13.03 6.04 0.90
CA ARG A 4 -12.32 7.33 0.85
C ARG A 4 -10.90 7.16 1.38
N TYR A 5 -9.91 7.37 0.52
CA TYR A 5 -8.49 7.26 0.86
C TYR A 5 -8.00 8.50 1.63
N ARG A 6 -7.28 8.28 2.74
CA ARG A 6 -6.70 9.30 3.60
C ARG A 6 -5.33 8.84 4.12
N LYS A 7 -4.25 9.39 3.58
CA LYS A 7 -2.87 9.02 3.95
C LYS A 7 -2.71 7.49 4.02
N ASN A 8 -2.66 6.92 5.23
CA ASN A 8 -2.42 5.49 5.49
C ASN A 8 -3.68 4.69 5.81
N VAL A 9 -4.87 5.29 5.69
CA VAL A 9 -6.15 4.62 6.00
C VAL A 9 -7.17 4.83 4.90
N VAL A 10 -8.10 3.89 4.78
CA VAL A 10 -9.32 4.01 4.00
C VAL A 10 -10.51 4.13 4.93
N GLN A 11 -11.28 5.20 4.75
CA GLN A 11 -12.53 5.41 5.46
C GLN A 11 -13.66 4.72 4.68
N LEU A 12 -14.46 3.93 5.39
CA LEU A 12 -15.69 3.36 4.87
C LEU A 12 -16.81 4.38 5.06
N VAL A 13 -17.39 4.84 3.96
CA VAL A 13 -18.41 5.89 3.95
C VAL A 13 -19.71 5.32 3.42
N ARG A 14 -20.72 5.26 4.28
CA ARG A 14 -22.09 4.88 3.94
C ARG A 14 -22.88 6.13 3.60
N THR A 15 -23.74 6.04 2.58
CA THR A 15 -24.71 7.08 2.28
C THR A 15 -26.09 6.58 2.70
N LEU A 16 -26.74 7.30 3.60
CA LEU A 16 -28.09 7.04 4.09
C LEU A 16 -29.05 8.09 3.53
N TYR A 17 -30.28 7.69 3.25
CA TYR A 17 -31.34 8.64 2.90
C TYR A 17 -31.93 9.22 4.19
N ASN A 18 -31.84 10.54 4.37
CA ASN A 18 -32.47 11.21 5.51
C ASN A 18 -33.92 11.59 5.13
N GLN A 19 -34.91 10.96 5.75
CA GLN A 19 -36.32 11.21 5.49
C GLN A 19 -36.79 12.60 5.94
N GLU A 20 -36.17 13.19 6.97
CA GLU A 20 -36.55 14.52 7.50
C GLU A 20 -36.09 15.64 6.56
N THR A 21 -34.86 15.54 6.03
CA THR A 21 -34.29 16.58 5.17
C THR A 21 -34.44 16.29 3.68
N LYS A 22 -34.97 15.11 3.32
CA LYS A 22 -35.03 14.55 1.95
C LYS A 22 -33.68 14.57 1.21
N LYS A 23 -32.57 14.65 1.94
CA LYS A 23 -31.20 14.76 1.41
C LYS A 23 -30.37 13.52 1.79
N PRO A 24 -29.40 13.11 0.96
CA PRO A 24 -28.46 12.06 1.33
C PRO A 24 -27.54 12.54 2.45
N LYS A 25 -27.41 11.76 3.52
CA LYS A 25 -26.45 11.94 4.61
C LYS A 25 -25.31 10.94 4.44
N THR A 26 -24.07 11.41 4.45
CA THR A 26 -22.90 10.53 4.43
C THR A 26 -22.35 10.36 5.85
N GLU A 27 -22.01 9.13 6.21
CA GLU A 27 -21.48 8.77 7.51
C GLU A 27 -20.25 7.89 7.35
N VAL A 28 -19.21 8.17 8.14
CA VAL A 28 -18.02 7.32 8.21
C VAL A 28 -18.31 6.21 9.21
N VAL A 29 -18.46 4.99 8.71
CA VAL A 29 -18.81 3.81 9.52
C VAL A 29 -17.58 3.05 10.03
N GLY A 30 -16.40 3.34 9.48
CA GLY A 30 -15.16 2.73 9.95
C GLY A 30 -13.92 3.17 9.18
N ARG A 31 -12.77 2.64 9.60
CA ARG A 31 -11.47 2.91 9.01
C ARG A 31 -10.67 1.61 8.95
N ILE A 32 -10.00 1.37 7.82
CA ILE A 32 -9.11 0.22 7.62
C ILE A 32 -7.72 0.76 7.25
N PRO A 33 -6.62 0.30 7.87
CA PRO A 33 -5.27 0.67 7.47
C PRO A 33 -4.95 0.13 6.06
N LEU A 34 -4.21 0.91 5.26
CA LEU A 34 -3.80 0.51 3.91
C LEU A 34 -2.62 -0.46 3.91
N THR A 35 -1.81 -0.47 4.97
CA THR A 35 -0.61 -1.30 5.08
C THR A 35 -0.95 -2.79 5.26
N ASP A 36 -2.02 -3.08 5.99
CA ASP A 36 -2.51 -4.43 6.23
C ASP A 36 -4.04 -4.38 6.37
N PRO A 37 -4.76 -4.30 5.24
CA PRO A 37 -6.19 -4.09 5.26
C PRO A 37 -6.92 -5.36 5.71
N ALA A 38 -7.51 -5.32 6.91
CA ALA A 38 -8.30 -6.41 7.47
C ALA A 38 -9.66 -5.90 7.97
N LEU A 39 -10.68 -6.77 7.89
CA LEU A 39 -12.00 -6.50 8.47
C LEU A 39 -12.01 -7.00 9.92
N THR A 40 -12.09 -6.08 10.89
CA THR A 40 -12.14 -6.44 12.32
C THR A 40 -13.55 -6.83 12.75
N LYS A 41 -13.67 -7.53 13.88
CA LYS A 41 -14.99 -7.95 14.42
C LYS A 41 -15.89 -6.76 14.75
N GLU A 42 -15.29 -5.69 15.27
CA GLU A 42 -15.99 -4.44 15.59
C GLU A 42 -16.56 -3.82 14.31
N LEU A 43 -15.78 -3.79 13.23
CA LEU A 43 -16.21 -3.23 11.97
C LEU A 43 -17.28 -4.10 11.29
N SER A 44 -17.14 -5.43 11.33
CA SER A 44 -18.17 -6.35 10.85
C SER A 44 -19.51 -6.18 11.56
N SER A 45 -19.50 -5.81 12.86
CA SER A 45 -20.72 -5.67 13.66
C SER A 45 -21.58 -4.46 13.28
N VAL A 46 -21.01 -3.44 12.65
CA VAL A 46 -21.71 -2.19 12.26
C VAL A 46 -22.07 -2.13 10.77
N LEU A 47 -21.58 -3.10 9.99
CA LEU A 47 -21.81 -3.22 8.56
C LEU A 47 -22.97 -4.17 8.27
N THR A 48 -23.71 -3.89 7.21
CA THR A 48 -24.69 -4.85 6.66
C THR A 48 -23.96 -5.96 5.89
N SER A 49 -24.61 -7.11 5.68
CA SER A 49 -24.02 -8.23 4.93
C SER A 49 -23.56 -7.84 3.52
N ALA A 50 -24.31 -6.96 2.84
CA ALA A 50 -23.94 -6.44 1.52
C ALA A 50 -22.65 -5.58 1.58
N GLU A 51 -22.52 -4.76 2.61
CA GLU A 51 -21.34 -3.92 2.79
C GLU A 51 -20.12 -4.71 3.24
N ILE A 52 -20.31 -5.75 4.05
CA ILE A 52 -19.25 -6.70 4.39
C ILE A 52 -18.69 -7.32 3.10
N ALA A 53 -19.56 -7.82 2.22
CA ALA A 53 -19.14 -8.41 0.94
C ALA A 53 -18.39 -7.39 0.04
N GLU A 54 -18.84 -6.14 0.00
CA GLU A 54 -18.14 -5.07 -0.73
C GLU A 54 -16.75 -4.78 -0.15
N VAL A 55 -16.64 -4.69 1.18
CA VAL A 55 -15.37 -4.42 1.88
C VAL A 55 -14.41 -5.58 1.71
N GLU A 56 -14.85 -6.82 1.86
CA GLU A 56 -14.03 -8.01 1.61
C GLU A 56 -13.52 -8.07 0.17
N SER A 57 -14.38 -7.76 -0.81
CA SER A 57 -13.97 -7.66 -2.21
C SER A 57 -12.94 -6.57 -2.45
N TRP A 58 -13.08 -5.42 -1.77
CA TRP A 58 -12.07 -4.36 -1.81
C TRP A 58 -10.75 -4.81 -1.16
N ILE A 59 -10.77 -5.45 0.01
CA ILE A 59 -9.58 -5.99 0.69
C ILE A 59 -8.84 -6.97 -0.21
N LYS A 60 -9.55 -7.94 -0.80
CA LYS A 60 -8.96 -8.92 -1.74
C LYS A 60 -8.28 -8.24 -2.92
N ARG A 61 -8.89 -7.18 -3.48
CA ARG A 61 -8.28 -6.38 -4.54
C ARG A 61 -7.02 -5.65 -4.05
N GLN A 62 -7.03 -5.07 -2.85
CA GLN A 62 -5.84 -4.40 -2.30
C GLN A 62 -4.68 -5.35 -2.09
N HIS A 63 -4.91 -6.54 -1.51
CA HIS A 63 -3.86 -7.55 -1.37
C HIS A 63 -3.30 -7.97 -2.73
N ARG A 64 -4.18 -8.24 -3.72
CA ARG A 64 -3.74 -8.57 -5.07
C ARG A 64 -2.92 -7.45 -5.71
N THR A 65 -3.36 -6.19 -5.60
CA THR A 65 -2.61 -5.04 -6.11
C THR A 65 -1.25 -4.90 -5.43
N THR A 66 -1.15 -5.22 -4.12
CA THR A 66 0.11 -5.19 -3.38
C THR A 66 1.07 -6.26 -3.91
N LEU A 67 0.62 -7.50 -4.04
CA LEU A 67 1.43 -8.59 -4.61
C LEU A 67 1.93 -8.26 -6.03
N LEU A 68 1.06 -7.70 -6.88
CA LEU A 68 1.44 -7.29 -8.24
C LEU A 68 2.50 -6.16 -8.24
N ARG A 69 2.43 -5.24 -7.28
CA ARG A 69 3.44 -4.19 -7.13
C ARG A 69 4.78 -4.75 -6.66
N GLU A 70 4.76 -5.69 -5.73
CA GLU A 70 5.95 -6.38 -5.24
C GLU A 70 6.63 -7.16 -6.38
N GLU A 71 5.85 -7.91 -7.16
CA GLU A 71 6.33 -8.64 -8.33
C GLU A 71 6.92 -7.69 -9.38
N LEU A 72 6.20 -6.63 -9.74
CA LEU A 72 6.69 -5.63 -10.70
C LEU A 72 7.99 -4.98 -10.21
N ALA A 73 8.09 -4.65 -8.91
CA ALA A 73 9.29 -4.09 -8.34
C ALA A 73 10.45 -5.09 -8.42
N ALA A 74 10.23 -6.36 -8.11
CA ALA A 74 11.26 -7.40 -8.22
C ALA A 74 11.76 -7.57 -9.66
N LEU A 75 10.87 -7.50 -10.65
CA LEU A 75 11.20 -7.66 -12.08
C LEU A 75 11.91 -6.44 -12.68
N THR A 76 11.60 -5.23 -12.20
CA THR A 76 12.15 -3.97 -12.75
C THR A 76 13.32 -3.41 -11.94
N LEU A 77 13.63 -3.99 -10.77
CA LEU A 77 14.69 -3.50 -9.90
C LEU A 77 16.07 -3.47 -10.58
N SER A 78 16.40 -4.48 -11.39
CA SER A 78 17.69 -4.51 -12.10
C SER A 78 17.87 -3.28 -13.00
N GLU A 79 16.84 -2.94 -13.78
CA GLU A 79 16.86 -1.76 -14.65
C GLU A 79 16.95 -0.47 -13.82
N ALA A 80 16.18 -0.37 -12.74
CA ALA A 80 16.25 0.77 -11.84
C ALA A 80 17.65 0.96 -11.24
N LEU A 81 18.36 -0.12 -10.90
CA LEU A 81 19.73 -0.07 -10.40
C LEU A 81 20.72 0.41 -11.46
N ASP A 82 20.56 0.02 -12.73
CA ASP A 82 21.38 0.53 -13.83
C ASP A 82 21.19 2.03 -14.05
N HIS A 83 19.96 2.52 -13.93
CA HIS A 83 19.68 3.96 -13.92
C HIS A 83 20.31 4.68 -12.73
N ALA A 84 20.18 4.10 -11.53
CA ALA A 84 20.78 4.64 -10.31
C ALA A 84 22.30 4.74 -10.45
N ASN A 85 22.98 3.69 -10.94
CA ASN A 85 24.42 3.68 -11.17
C ASN A 85 24.86 4.84 -12.10
N ARG A 86 24.18 5.03 -13.23
CA ARG A 86 24.46 6.15 -14.16
C ARG A 86 24.21 7.52 -13.52
N TRP A 87 23.24 7.62 -12.61
CA TRP A 87 22.97 8.85 -11.89
C TRP A 87 24.10 9.14 -10.88
N PHE A 88 24.50 8.17 -10.05
CA PHE A 88 25.58 8.34 -9.07
C PHE A 88 26.93 8.68 -9.73
N VAL A 89 27.27 8.02 -10.84
CA VAL A 89 28.49 8.33 -11.61
C VAL A 89 28.51 9.80 -12.07
N ARG A 90 27.36 10.35 -12.44
CA ARG A 90 27.23 11.74 -12.91
C ARG A 90 27.28 12.75 -11.76
N GLN A 91 26.72 12.42 -10.61
CA GLN A 91 26.69 13.31 -9.45
C GLN A 91 28.03 13.37 -8.70
N GLY A 92 28.82 12.29 -8.72
CA GLY A 92 30.05 12.21 -7.93
C GLY A 92 29.78 12.32 -6.43
N GLU A 93 30.64 13.03 -5.69
CA GLU A 93 30.57 13.18 -4.23
C GLU A 93 29.61 14.30 -3.77
N SER A 94 28.52 14.53 -4.49
CA SER A 94 27.55 15.57 -4.13
C SER A 94 26.83 15.25 -2.81
N ALA A 95 26.30 16.26 -2.13
CA ALA A 95 25.54 16.07 -0.90
C ALA A 95 24.28 15.22 -1.14
N GLU A 96 23.60 15.43 -2.27
CA GLU A 96 22.40 14.69 -2.69
C GLU A 96 22.73 13.22 -3.00
N ALA A 97 23.88 12.95 -3.63
CA ALA A 97 24.35 11.58 -3.85
C ALA A 97 24.63 10.87 -2.53
N ASN A 98 25.28 11.56 -1.58
CA ASN A 98 25.54 10.99 -0.26
C ASN A 98 24.24 10.68 0.52
N GLU A 99 23.24 11.57 0.47
CA GLU A 99 21.94 11.33 1.10
C GLU A 99 21.17 10.16 0.46
N ALA A 100 21.17 10.09 -0.87
CA ALA A 100 20.54 8.98 -1.59
C ALA A 100 21.24 7.64 -1.28
N ALA A 101 22.58 7.63 -1.21
CA ALA A 101 23.36 6.45 -0.88
C ALA A 101 23.07 5.92 0.54
N ALA A 102 22.85 6.82 1.50
CA ALA A 102 22.52 6.46 2.88
C ALA A 102 21.23 5.63 2.99
N ASN A 103 20.26 5.85 2.10
CA ASN A 103 19.02 5.08 2.05
C ASN A 103 19.12 3.81 1.18
N LEU A 104 19.88 3.88 0.08
CA LEU A 104 20.01 2.78 -0.87
C LEU A 104 20.81 1.59 -0.30
N LEU A 105 21.92 1.85 0.39
CA LEU A 105 22.80 0.79 0.89
C LEU A 105 22.09 -0.16 1.88
N PRO A 106 21.37 0.32 2.90
CA PRO A 106 20.61 -0.56 3.80
C PRO A 106 19.54 -1.39 3.06
N ALA A 107 18.86 -0.79 2.07
CA ALA A 107 17.85 -1.49 1.29
C ALA A 107 18.44 -2.65 0.47
N LEU A 108 19.59 -2.43 -0.17
CA LEU A 108 20.31 -3.49 -0.90
C LEU A 108 20.80 -4.60 0.03
N GLN A 109 21.27 -4.27 1.23
CA GLN A 109 21.68 -5.25 2.23
C GLN A 109 20.49 -6.11 2.71
N ALA A 110 19.35 -5.48 2.98
CA ALA A 110 18.12 -6.19 3.36
C ALA A 110 17.66 -7.13 2.25
N LEU A 111 17.66 -6.68 1.00
CA LEU A 111 17.32 -7.52 -0.14
C LEU A 111 18.29 -8.70 -0.28
N ARG A 112 19.60 -8.45 -0.22
CA ARG A 112 20.62 -9.52 -0.28
C ARG A 112 20.41 -10.57 0.82
N LYS A 113 20.09 -10.14 2.04
CA LYS A 113 19.76 -11.04 3.15
C LYS A 113 18.56 -11.92 2.81
N THR A 114 17.48 -11.32 2.30
CA THR A 114 16.27 -12.05 1.89
C THR A 114 16.58 -13.06 0.78
N LEU A 115 17.32 -12.68 -0.25
CA LEU A 115 17.69 -13.61 -1.33
C LEU A 115 18.55 -14.78 -0.82
N LYS A 116 19.51 -14.51 0.06
CA LYS A 116 20.31 -15.56 0.70
C LYS A 116 19.46 -16.50 1.55
N SER A 117 18.56 -15.97 2.38
CA SER A 117 17.65 -16.77 3.22
C SER A 117 16.72 -17.66 2.40
N ASN A 118 16.38 -17.25 1.18
CA ASN A 118 15.58 -18.03 0.25
C ASN A 118 16.42 -18.91 -0.70
N HIS A 119 17.74 -19.05 -0.49
CA HIS A 119 18.65 -19.84 -1.33
C HIS A 119 18.68 -19.40 -2.81
N LEU A 120 18.40 -18.11 -3.08
CA LEU A 120 18.42 -17.51 -4.42
C LEU A 120 19.77 -16.87 -4.77
N LEU A 121 20.73 -16.87 -3.83
CA LEU A 121 22.12 -16.49 -4.06
C LEU A 121 22.98 -17.72 -3.80
N GLY A 122 23.79 -18.08 -4.81
CA GLY A 122 24.85 -19.09 -4.69
C GLY A 122 26.00 -18.64 -3.81
#